data_AF-A0A3M7FM69-F1
#
_entry.id   AF-A0A3M7FM69-F1
#
_cell.length_a   1.000
_cell.length_b   1.000
_cell.length_c   1.000
_cell.angle_alpha   90.00
_cell.angle_beta   90.00
_cell.angle_gamma   90.00
#
_symmetry.space_group_name_H-M   'P 1'
#
loop_
_entity.id
_entity.type
_entity.pdbx_description
1 polymer ?
#
loop_
_entity_poly.entity_id
_entity_poly.type
_entity_poly.pdbx_seq_one_letter_code
_entity_poly.pdbx_strand_id
1 'polypeptide(L)'
;MPIFNGKPSNPTVNSSLRLPAQKRISLPTSQRLSTITEGPNASTSQTIRGPLISGLNSKHEGIPGRQSQDTTKTGPPAYEWIPEPIDANEDLRAPVEGEKLAELRRNRLGGRQRGGWVRLGLVIGLAALVVIGLAVGLGVGLAIKNGQKDTDGSSDGSNASNGQAPDSAGASDDARSFPLGEYSLITALRAVNTSCTPNPATWRCYPYSVYDPSDSSTAESSTATFNWILSNTSSVYPTNDTTVTTPAAGIPANLTISSTNNPFSVTFTNESLTYINEQGNNTSARFTFSFQMHKSVIPSASITSNNAATQCYFNSTTFVGKLYLTAQGSSPASNPKGSDGGEAYSRWPYAVEIQQSSPGGQDVPTCYETLNGQLGDEVLTLGDAQPDTSQCLCSYRNYG
;
A
#
# COMPACT_ATOMS: atom_id res chain seq x y z
N MET A 1 -53.21 10.71 -38.16
CA MET A 1 -53.69 11.89 -38.91
C MET A 1 -54.32 12.87 -37.92
N PRO A 2 -54.14 14.20 -38.00
CA PRO A 2 -52.98 15.01 -38.39
C PRO A 2 -52.51 15.95 -37.23
N ILE A 3 -51.22 16.26 -37.07
CA ILE A 3 -50.40 17.40 -37.58
C ILE A 3 -50.64 18.75 -36.86
N PHE A 4 -49.61 19.23 -36.14
CA PHE A 4 -49.05 20.58 -36.35
C PHE A 4 -47.54 20.59 -36.07
N ASN A 5 -46.80 21.06 -37.08
CA ASN A 5 -45.36 21.31 -37.16
C ASN A 5 -44.98 22.68 -36.59
N GLY A 6 -43.73 22.87 -36.16
CA GLY A 6 -43.10 24.20 -36.12
C GLY A 6 -41.93 24.44 -35.14
N LYS A 7 -40.72 24.03 -35.53
CA LYS A 7 -39.34 24.30 -35.02
C LYS A 7 -38.99 25.83 -34.92
N PRO A 8 -37.75 26.24 -34.52
CA PRO A 8 -36.98 26.03 -33.29
C PRO A 8 -36.34 27.34 -32.73
N SER A 9 -35.81 27.32 -31.50
CA SER A 9 -34.79 28.31 -31.10
C SER A 9 -33.81 27.72 -30.08
N ASN A 10 -32.55 27.62 -30.50
CA ASN A 10 -31.37 27.34 -29.69
C ASN A 10 -30.69 28.70 -29.39
N PRO A 11 -30.13 28.91 -28.19
CA PRO A 11 -28.67 28.98 -28.17
C PRO A 11 -28.02 28.34 -26.92
N THR A 12 -27.00 27.51 -27.20
CA THR A 12 -25.69 27.43 -26.53
C THR A 12 -25.55 28.09 -25.15
N VAL A 13 -25.36 27.26 -24.11
CA VAL A 13 -24.55 27.61 -22.95
C VAL A 13 -23.61 26.44 -22.66
N ASN A 14 -22.36 26.57 -23.12
CA ASN A 14 -21.25 25.75 -22.65
C ASN A 14 -20.95 26.15 -21.21
N SER A 15 -21.06 25.21 -20.28
CA SER A 15 -20.51 25.34 -18.92
C SER A 15 -19.76 24.06 -18.59
N SER A 16 -18.54 23.98 -19.10
CA SER A 16 -17.53 23.03 -18.64
C SER A 16 -17.18 23.33 -17.19
N LEU A 17 -17.50 22.40 -16.28
CA LEU A 17 -17.00 22.37 -14.91
C LEU A 17 -15.47 22.32 -14.94
N ARG A 18 -14.87 23.42 -14.49
CA ARG A 18 -13.43 23.63 -14.37
C ARG A 18 -12.96 22.98 -13.06
N LEU A 19 -12.22 21.89 -13.16
CA LEU A 19 -11.52 21.26 -12.03
C LEU A 19 -10.56 22.27 -11.37
N PRO A 20 -10.44 22.30 -10.03
CA PRO A 20 -9.45 23.14 -9.35
C PRO A 20 -8.02 22.65 -9.62
N ALA A 21 -7.10 23.61 -9.72
CA ALA A 21 -5.70 23.39 -10.04
C ALA A 21 -4.99 22.48 -9.02
N GLN A 22 -4.26 21.48 -9.52
CA GLN A 22 -3.43 20.58 -8.76
C GLN A 22 -2.26 21.34 -8.11
N LYS A 23 -2.26 21.37 -6.78
CA LYS A 23 -1.22 22.03 -5.98
C LYS A 23 0.07 21.18 -6.05
N ARG A 24 1.11 21.69 -6.72
CA ARG A 24 2.46 21.12 -6.66
C ARG A 24 2.98 21.26 -5.23
N ILE A 25 3.16 20.15 -4.53
CA ILE A 25 3.92 20.11 -3.28
C ILE A 25 5.39 19.95 -3.66
N SER A 26 6.17 20.94 -3.25
CA SER A 26 7.63 21.00 -3.29
C SER A 26 8.23 19.87 -2.45
N LEU A 27 9.00 18.99 -3.09
CA LEU A 27 9.85 18.01 -2.41
C LEU A 27 10.99 18.75 -1.67
N PRO A 28 11.27 18.44 -0.39
CA PRO A 28 12.47 18.92 0.25
C PRO A 28 13.70 18.23 -0.37
N THR A 29 14.52 19.03 -1.03
CA THR A 29 15.91 18.75 -1.36
C THR A 29 16.72 18.61 -0.08
N SER A 30 17.03 17.38 0.34
CA SER A 30 18.32 17.00 0.96
C SER A 30 18.27 15.58 1.51
N GLN A 31 18.71 14.60 0.74
CA GLN A 31 19.49 13.49 1.30
C GLN A 31 20.42 12.98 0.21
N ARG A 32 21.66 13.44 0.32
CA ARG A 32 22.77 13.10 -0.54
C ARG A 32 23.06 11.60 -0.41
N LEU A 33 23.28 10.96 -1.55
CA LEU A 33 24.10 9.76 -1.65
C LEU A 33 25.43 10.01 -0.93
N SER A 34 25.73 9.20 0.07
CA SER A 34 27.11 8.88 0.45
C SER A 34 27.36 7.43 0.05
N THR A 35 27.88 7.28 -1.17
CA THR A 35 28.77 6.17 -1.52
C THR A 35 30.04 6.33 -0.68
N ILE A 36 30.53 5.25 -0.07
CA ILE A 36 31.92 4.77 -0.21
C ILE A 36 32.10 3.49 0.64
N THR A 37 32.66 2.51 -0.07
CA THR A 37 33.33 1.27 0.33
C THR A 37 34.07 1.28 1.67
N GLU A 38 33.92 0.22 2.45
CA GLU A 38 34.99 -0.26 3.34
C GLU A 38 34.92 -1.78 3.50
N GLY A 39 35.97 -2.44 2.99
CA GLY A 39 36.33 -3.84 3.27
C GLY A 39 37.23 -3.93 4.51
N PRO A 40 37.76 -5.11 4.83
CA PRO A 40 37.77 -5.67 6.18
C PRO A 40 38.97 -5.22 7.02
N ASN A 41 38.72 -4.92 8.31
CA ASN A 41 39.77 -4.82 9.32
C ASN A 41 39.83 -6.10 10.16
N ALA A 42 40.91 -6.83 9.98
CA ALA A 42 41.45 -7.78 10.94
C ALA A 42 42.54 -7.10 11.78
N SER A 43 42.79 -7.68 12.97
CA SER A 43 43.82 -7.39 14.00
C SER A 43 43.26 -6.56 15.18
N THR A 44 43.46 -6.90 16.46
CA THR A 44 44.66 -7.50 17.06
C THR A 44 44.38 -8.08 18.47
N SER A 45 45.10 -9.17 18.80
CA SER A 45 45.68 -9.54 20.11
C SER A 45 44.80 -9.95 21.31
N GLN A 46 44.87 -11.23 21.69
CA GLN A 46 45.32 -11.63 23.03
C GLN A 46 46.17 -12.91 23.00
N THR A 47 47.20 -12.90 23.83
CA THR A 47 48.32 -13.84 23.99
C THR A 47 48.09 -14.63 25.30
N ILE A 48 48.27 -15.96 25.40
CA ILE A 48 49.41 -16.66 26.07
C ILE A 48 48.94 -18.07 26.53
N ARG A 49 49.88 -19.04 26.46
CA ARG A 49 50.05 -20.36 27.14
C ARG A 49 49.69 -21.64 26.35
N GLY A 50 50.75 -22.35 25.94
CA GLY A 50 50.74 -23.78 25.53
C GLY A 50 50.80 -24.75 26.73
N PRO A 51 51.36 -25.99 26.63
CA PRO A 51 52.15 -26.52 25.50
C PRO A 51 51.97 -28.04 25.16
N LEU A 52 52.78 -28.47 24.17
CA LEU A 52 53.30 -29.83 23.84
C LEU A 52 52.37 -30.84 23.11
N ILE A 53 52.79 -31.33 21.93
CA ILE A 53 53.47 -32.64 21.71
C ILE A 53 53.57 -32.97 20.18
N SER A 54 54.82 -33.13 19.72
CA SER A 54 55.40 -34.04 18.68
C SER A 54 54.94 -34.12 17.21
N GLY A 55 55.97 -34.09 16.33
CA GLY A 55 56.15 -34.96 15.15
C GLY A 55 55.72 -34.36 13.81
N LEU A 56 56.36 -34.57 12.66
CA LEU A 56 57.65 -35.11 12.24
C LEU A 56 57.71 -34.86 10.69
N ASN A 57 58.86 -34.48 10.14
CA ASN A 57 59.30 -34.65 8.73
C ASN A 57 58.33 -34.41 7.55
N SER A 58 58.67 -33.48 6.66
CA SER A 58 59.31 -33.88 5.38
C SER A 58 59.97 -32.69 4.67
N LYS A 59 61.13 -32.99 4.08
CA LYS A 59 61.91 -32.13 3.20
C LYS A 59 61.23 -32.04 1.83
N HIS A 60 61.13 -30.83 1.27
CA HIS A 60 61.34 -30.68 -0.17
C HIS A 60 62.01 -29.34 -0.50
N GLU A 61 62.94 -29.43 -1.44
CA GLU A 61 64.01 -28.49 -1.76
C GLU A 61 63.75 -27.92 -3.16
N GLY A 62 63.86 -26.60 -3.31
CA GLY A 62 64.26 -25.90 -4.53
C GLY A 62 63.27 -25.78 -5.71
N ILE A 63 62.85 -24.54 -6.01
CA ILE A 63 63.16 -23.79 -7.27
C ILE A 63 62.51 -22.39 -7.18
N PRO A 64 63.20 -21.30 -7.59
CA PRO A 64 62.76 -19.93 -7.38
C PRO A 64 62.02 -19.33 -8.59
N GLY A 65 61.17 -18.34 -8.33
CA GLY A 65 60.86 -17.28 -9.29
C GLY A 65 59.41 -17.17 -9.76
N ARG A 66 58.68 -16.20 -9.19
CA ARG A 66 57.80 -15.35 -9.98
C ARG A 66 57.55 -14.02 -9.26
N GLN A 67 58.21 -12.97 -9.75
CA GLN A 67 57.91 -11.58 -9.42
C GLN A 67 56.46 -11.29 -9.81
N SER A 68 55.65 -10.83 -8.85
CA SER A 68 54.39 -10.17 -9.18
C SER A 68 54.71 -8.77 -9.69
N GLN A 69 54.32 -8.49 -10.93
CA GLN A 69 54.41 -7.16 -11.52
C GLN A 69 53.38 -6.24 -10.87
N ASP A 70 53.88 -5.12 -10.37
CA ASP A 70 53.12 -3.90 -10.13
C ASP A 70 52.29 -3.55 -11.37
N THR A 71 50.97 -3.49 -11.21
CA THR A 71 50.10 -2.83 -12.19
C THR A 71 49.75 -1.46 -11.64
N THR A 72 50.62 -0.48 -11.91
CA THR A 72 50.29 0.94 -11.75
C THR A 72 49.24 1.30 -12.80
N LYS A 73 47.95 1.18 -12.43
CA LYS A 73 46.84 1.71 -13.22
C LYS A 73 46.89 3.24 -13.18
N THR A 74 47.47 3.82 -14.22
CA THR A 74 47.37 5.26 -14.52
C THR A 74 45.93 5.55 -14.92
N GLY A 75 45.26 6.46 -14.20
CA GLY A 75 43.93 6.95 -14.58
C GLY A 75 44.00 7.72 -15.92
N PRO A 76 42.92 7.71 -16.71
CA PRO A 76 42.91 8.44 -17.99
C PRO A 76 43.08 9.96 -17.76
N PRO A 77 43.75 10.68 -18.67
CA PRO A 77 43.95 12.12 -18.54
C PRO A 77 42.62 12.86 -18.58
N ALA A 78 42.55 13.97 -17.84
CA ALA A 78 41.41 14.86 -17.83
C ALA A 78 41.19 15.44 -19.24
N TYR A 79 39.96 15.33 -19.74
CA TYR A 79 39.55 15.98 -20.98
C TYR A 79 39.42 17.49 -20.74
N GLU A 80 40.32 18.25 -21.35
CA GLU A 80 40.23 19.70 -21.48
C GLU A 80 39.23 20.02 -22.59
N TRP A 81 38.14 20.69 -22.24
CA TRP A 81 37.12 21.10 -23.21
C TRP A 81 37.64 22.30 -24.00
N ILE A 82 37.94 22.07 -25.28
CA ILE A 82 38.34 23.11 -26.22
C ILE A 82 37.08 23.55 -26.97
N PRO A 83 36.61 24.81 -26.83
CA PRO A 83 35.57 25.34 -27.69
C PRO A 83 36.06 25.35 -29.14
N GLU A 84 35.25 24.80 -30.05
CA GLU A 84 35.52 24.86 -31.49
C GLU A 84 35.67 26.32 -31.96
N PRO A 85 36.65 26.60 -32.83
CA PRO A 85 36.77 27.91 -33.44
C PRO A 85 35.55 28.18 -34.32
N ILE A 86 34.89 29.30 -34.05
CA ILE A 86 33.80 29.83 -34.87
C ILE A 86 34.39 30.18 -36.25
N ASP A 87 34.03 29.41 -37.26
CA ASP A 87 34.33 29.72 -38.65
C ASP A 87 33.62 31.03 -39.05
N ALA A 88 34.40 31.99 -39.55
CA ALA A 88 33.95 33.34 -39.87
C ALA A 88 33.13 33.45 -41.18
N ASN A 89 32.59 32.35 -41.71
CA ASN A 89 31.97 32.31 -43.04
C ASN A 89 30.66 31.50 -43.10
N GLU A 90 29.82 31.53 -42.06
CA GLU A 90 28.43 31.09 -42.20
C GLU A 90 27.45 32.26 -42.37
N ASP A 91 26.66 32.09 -43.42
CA ASP A 91 25.82 33.07 -44.09
C ASP A 91 24.62 33.49 -43.22
N LEU A 92 24.44 34.80 -43.08
CA LEU A 92 23.41 35.47 -42.30
C LEU A 92 22.03 35.40 -42.99
N ARG A 93 21.31 34.27 -42.90
CA ARG A 93 19.86 34.23 -43.24
C ARG A 93 19.13 32.97 -42.78
N ALA A 94 18.94 32.83 -41.47
CA ALA A 94 17.86 32.02 -40.89
C ALA A 94 17.18 32.78 -39.75
N PRO A 95 15.85 32.97 -39.73
CA PRO A 95 15.16 33.70 -38.67
C PRO A 95 15.19 32.89 -37.36
N VAL A 96 15.76 33.49 -36.33
CA VAL A 96 15.84 32.94 -34.97
C VAL A 96 14.47 33.08 -34.29
N GLU A 97 13.90 31.97 -33.81
CA GLU A 97 12.69 31.93 -32.99
C GLU A 97 12.92 32.47 -31.56
N GLY A 98 13.30 33.75 -31.45
CA GLY A 98 13.63 34.41 -30.18
C GLY A 98 12.63 35.46 -29.70
N GLU A 99 11.64 35.84 -30.50
CA GLU A 99 10.87 37.08 -30.26
C GLU A 99 9.63 36.90 -29.38
N LYS A 100 9.20 35.67 -29.09
CA LYS A 100 7.98 35.38 -28.33
C LYS A 100 8.12 35.45 -26.80
N LEU A 101 9.35 35.64 -26.29
CA LEU A 101 9.63 35.76 -24.85
C LEU A 101 9.88 37.21 -24.37
N ALA A 102 10.05 38.16 -25.30
CA ALA A 102 10.24 39.57 -24.95
C ALA A 102 8.93 40.31 -24.63
N GLU A 103 7.78 39.79 -25.07
CA GLU A 103 6.48 40.45 -24.92
C GLU A 103 5.83 40.24 -23.54
N LEU A 104 6.27 39.24 -22.76
CA LEU A 104 5.81 39.01 -21.39
C LEU A 104 6.49 39.90 -20.33
N ARG A 105 7.51 40.70 -20.69
CA ARG A 105 8.18 41.61 -19.73
C ARG A 105 7.60 43.03 -19.67
N ARG A 106 6.71 43.44 -20.58
CA ARG A 106 6.16 44.81 -20.60
C ARG A 106 4.91 45.05 -19.75
N ASN A 107 4.25 44.01 -19.23
CA ASN A 107 3.02 44.17 -18.42
C ASN A 107 3.24 44.20 -16.90
N ARG A 108 4.44 44.56 -16.42
CA ARG A 108 4.75 44.58 -14.98
C ARG A 108 5.16 45.96 -14.47
N LEU A 109 4.38 47.00 -14.78
CA LEU A 109 4.47 48.30 -14.13
C LEU A 109 3.08 48.96 -14.07
N GLY A 110 2.40 48.77 -12.94
CA GLY A 110 1.16 49.49 -12.63
C GLY A 110 0.43 48.86 -11.45
N GLY A 111 0.66 49.36 -10.22
CA GLY A 111 -0.11 48.95 -9.05
C GLY A 111 0.66 48.98 -7.74
N ARG A 112 0.93 50.18 -7.24
CA ARG A 112 1.56 50.45 -5.94
C ARG A 112 0.49 50.48 -4.85
N GLN A 113 0.73 49.68 -3.79
CA GLN A 113 0.32 49.86 -2.38
C GLN A 113 -1.12 49.53 -1.90
N ARG A 114 -1.13 48.82 -0.74
CA ARG A 114 -2.20 48.59 0.27
C ARG A 114 -3.10 47.36 0.09
N GLY A 115 -2.69 46.23 0.67
CA GLY A 115 -3.53 45.03 0.76
C GLY A 115 -3.20 44.07 1.92
N GLY A 116 -2.63 44.57 3.02
CA GLY A 116 -2.13 43.73 4.13
C GLY A 116 -2.98 43.68 5.41
N TRP A 117 -4.00 44.55 5.57
CA TRP A 117 -4.78 44.63 6.81
C TRP A 117 -6.06 43.79 6.83
N VAL A 118 -6.62 43.47 5.66
CA VAL A 118 -7.85 42.66 5.55
C VAL A 118 -7.63 41.23 6.06
N ARG A 119 -6.42 40.68 5.86
CA ARG A 119 -6.07 39.34 6.37
C ARG A 119 -5.90 39.31 7.89
N LEU A 120 -5.48 40.41 8.51
CA LEU A 120 -5.37 40.49 9.98
C LEU A 120 -6.74 40.66 10.65
N GLY A 121 -7.62 41.48 10.06
CA GLY A 121 -8.99 41.66 10.56
C GLY A 121 -9.82 40.37 10.52
N LEU A 122 -9.65 39.55 9.47
CA LEU A 122 -10.37 38.28 9.34
C LEU A 122 -9.95 37.26 10.41
N VAL A 123 -8.65 37.19 10.73
CA VAL A 123 -8.14 36.28 11.78
C VAL A 123 -8.62 36.69 13.17
N ILE A 124 -8.62 37.99 13.48
CA ILE A 124 -9.12 38.50 14.77
C ILE A 124 -10.64 38.29 14.90
N GLY A 125 -11.40 38.51 13.83
CA GLY A 125 -12.85 38.26 13.81
C GLY A 125 -13.21 36.78 14.04
N LEU A 126 -12.47 35.86 13.40
CA LEU A 126 -12.66 34.42 13.60
C LEU A 126 -12.35 33.99 15.04
N ALA A 127 -11.27 34.51 15.62
CA ALA A 127 -10.90 34.21 17.00
C ALA A 127 -11.96 34.70 18.01
N ALA A 128 -12.53 35.90 17.79
CA ALA A 128 -13.61 36.42 18.65
C ALA A 128 -14.88 35.56 18.59
N LEU A 129 -15.26 35.04 17.42
CA LEU A 129 -16.42 34.15 17.27
C LEU A 129 -16.24 32.82 18.02
N VAL A 130 -15.02 32.25 18.04
CA VAL A 130 -14.73 31.02 18.78
C VAL A 130 -14.86 31.23 20.29
N VAL A 131 -14.42 32.38 20.81
CA VAL A 131 -14.54 32.70 22.25
C VAL A 131 -16.00 32.88 22.66
N ILE A 132 -16.83 33.54 21.83
CA ILE A 132 -18.27 33.67 22.10
C ILE A 132 -18.96 32.30 22.04
N GLY A 133 -18.61 31.44 21.07
CA GLY A 133 -19.15 30.09 20.95
C GLY A 133 -18.85 29.21 22.17
N LEU A 134 -17.63 29.28 22.71
CA LEU A 134 -17.25 28.55 23.92
C LEU A 134 -18.00 29.03 25.16
N ALA A 135 -18.21 30.34 25.31
CA ALA A 135 -18.92 30.91 26.45
C ALA A 135 -20.41 30.49 26.49
N VAL A 136 -21.06 30.39 25.33
CA VAL A 136 -22.46 29.95 25.24
C VAL A 136 -22.58 28.42 25.31
N GLY A 137 -21.61 27.68 24.75
CA GLY A 137 -21.59 26.21 24.75
C GLY A 137 -21.39 25.57 26.13
N LEU A 138 -20.62 26.22 27.02
CA LEU A 138 -20.40 25.73 28.39
C LEU A 138 -21.60 25.99 29.33
N GLY A 139 -22.50 26.91 29.00
CA GLY A 139 -23.63 27.30 29.86
C GLY A 139 -24.84 26.37 29.84
N VAL A 140 -24.95 25.46 28.86
CA VAL A 140 -26.15 24.62 28.66
C VAL A 140 -25.88 23.12 28.97
N GLY A 141 -24.63 22.74 29.26
CA GLY A 141 -24.22 21.33 29.38
C GLY A 141 -24.25 20.70 30.77
N LEU A 142 -24.52 21.44 31.85
CA LEU A 142 -24.57 20.90 33.23
C LEU A 142 -25.95 21.10 33.87
N ALA A 143 -26.97 20.35 33.44
CA ALA A 143 -28.25 20.32 34.15
C ALA A 143 -29.10 19.06 33.86
N ILE A 144 -28.66 17.86 34.27
CA ILE A 144 -29.53 16.68 34.45
C ILE A 144 -28.99 15.90 35.67
N LYS A 145 -29.35 16.29 36.91
CA LYS A 145 -30.50 15.86 37.74
C LYS A 145 -30.62 14.34 37.95
N ASN A 146 -30.15 13.92 39.12
CA ASN A 146 -30.30 12.62 39.75
C ASN A 146 -31.77 12.19 39.87
N GLY A 147 -32.08 10.97 39.42
CA GLY A 147 -33.34 10.26 39.63
C GLY A 147 -33.12 9.01 40.46
N GLN A 148 -33.21 9.20 41.77
CA GLN A 148 -33.29 8.18 42.82
C GLN A 148 -34.48 7.24 42.58
N LYS A 149 -34.26 5.93 42.70
CA LYS A 149 -35.34 4.98 42.98
C LYS A 149 -34.82 3.87 43.89
N ASP A 150 -35.09 4.07 45.17
CA ASP A 150 -35.03 3.09 46.23
C ASP A 150 -35.97 1.92 45.91
N THR A 151 -35.52 0.68 46.16
CA THR A 151 -36.44 -0.40 46.54
C THR A 151 -35.66 -1.41 47.38
N ASP A 152 -36.04 -1.45 48.65
CA ASP A 152 -35.59 -2.33 49.72
C ASP A 152 -35.84 -3.81 49.42
N GLY A 153 -34.98 -4.67 50.00
CA GLY A 153 -35.15 -6.12 50.03
C GLY A 153 -33.99 -6.83 50.72
N SER A 154 -33.94 -6.73 52.05
CA SER A 154 -32.97 -7.37 52.95
C SER A 154 -32.83 -8.88 52.79
N SER A 155 -31.59 -9.38 52.84
CA SER A 155 -31.22 -10.53 53.68
C SER A 155 -29.71 -10.54 53.95
N ASP A 156 -29.38 -10.56 55.24
CA ASP A 156 -28.05 -10.59 55.86
C ASP A 156 -27.12 -11.70 55.37
N GLY A 157 -25.82 -11.39 55.35
CA GLY A 157 -24.74 -12.34 55.12
C GLY A 157 -23.37 -11.69 55.18
N SER A 158 -22.94 -11.32 56.38
CA SER A 158 -21.64 -10.75 56.72
C SER A 158 -20.43 -11.58 56.22
N ASN A 159 -19.50 -10.94 55.51
CA ASN A 159 -18.07 -11.09 55.80
C ASN A 159 -17.21 -9.97 55.19
N ALA A 160 -16.20 -9.59 55.97
CA ALA A 160 -15.49 -8.33 55.91
C ALA A 160 -14.33 -8.28 54.90
N SER A 161 -14.12 -7.05 54.40
CA SER A 161 -12.85 -6.37 54.14
C SER A 161 -11.75 -7.10 53.34
N ASN A 162 -11.52 -6.63 52.12
CA ASN A 162 -10.23 -6.04 51.78
C ASN A 162 -10.39 -4.96 50.71
N GLY A 163 -9.85 -3.78 51.00
CA GLY A 163 -9.93 -2.62 50.15
C GLY A 163 -8.90 -2.65 49.03
N GLN A 164 -9.34 -2.28 47.83
CA GLN A 164 -8.51 -1.61 46.84
C GLN A 164 -9.44 -0.79 45.94
N ALA A 165 -9.34 0.53 46.05
CA ALA A 165 -9.80 1.48 45.05
C ALA A 165 -8.56 1.99 44.29
N PRO A 166 -8.72 2.79 43.24
CA PRO A 166 -9.66 2.69 42.11
C PRO A 166 -8.86 2.66 40.79
N ASP A 167 -9.44 2.21 39.68
CA ASP A 167 -9.02 2.76 38.39
C ASP A 167 -10.22 2.91 37.46
N SER A 168 -10.52 4.19 37.25
CA SER A 168 -11.47 4.68 36.26
C SER A 168 -10.74 4.88 34.94
N ALA A 169 -11.17 4.18 33.91
CA ALA A 169 -11.17 4.67 32.53
C ALA A 169 -12.36 3.97 31.86
N GLY A 170 -13.51 4.60 31.64
CA GLY A 170 -13.61 5.90 30.99
C GLY A 170 -13.36 5.75 29.50
N ALA A 171 -14.03 4.80 28.85
CA ALA A 171 -14.21 4.76 27.41
C ALA A 171 -15.71 4.55 27.13
N SER A 172 -16.50 5.58 27.40
CA SER A 172 -17.72 5.84 26.64
C SER A 172 -17.28 6.39 25.27
N ASP A 173 -16.63 5.54 24.49
CA ASP A 173 -16.55 5.67 23.05
C ASP A 173 -17.73 4.84 22.55
N ASP A 174 -18.62 5.42 21.73
CA ASP A 174 -19.72 4.68 21.12
C ASP A 174 -19.20 3.35 20.61
N ALA A 175 -19.61 2.25 21.25
CA ALA A 175 -19.09 0.91 20.98
C ALA A 175 -19.42 0.58 19.52
N ARG A 176 -18.50 0.88 18.60
CA ARG A 176 -18.64 0.62 17.17
C ARG A 176 -19.00 -0.84 17.05
N SER A 177 -20.22 -1.12 16.59
CA SER A 177 -20.69 -2.50 16.54
C SER A 177 -19.86 -3.21 15.48
N PHE A 178 -19.09 -4.20 15.92
CA PHE A 178 -18.33 -5.08 15.03
C PHE A 178 -19.28 -5.59 13.93
N PRO A 179 -18.90 -5.49 12.64
CA PRO A 179 -17.54 -5.41 12.09
C PRO A 179 -17.14 -4.01 11.55
N LEU A 180 -17.76 -2.91 11.99
CA LEU A 180 -17.48 -1.60 11.41
C LEU A 180 -16.15 -1.02 11.89
N GLY A 181 -15.38 -0.43 10.97
CA GLY A 181 -14.15 0.28 11.30
C GLY A 181 -13.03 0.07 10.29
N GLU A 182 -11.84 0.45 10.71
CA GLU A 182 -10.62 0.39 9.93
C GLU A 182 -9.75 -0.75 10.48
N TYR A 183 -9.41 -1.70 9.62
CA TYR A 183 -8.73 -2.92 10.02
C TYR A 183 -7.43 -3.19 9.28
N SER A 184 -6.44 -3.70 10.01
CA SER A 184 -5.26 -4.38 9.48
C SER A 184 -5.51 -5.89 9.49
N LEU A 185 -5.57 -6.47 8.31
CA LEU A 185 -5.69 -7.89 8.07
C LEU A 185 -4.30 -8.47 7.81
N ILE A 186 -3.70 -9.04 8.85
CA ILE A 186 -2.38 -9.67 8.79
C ILE A 186 -2.57 -11.11 8.32
N THR A 187 -1.98 -11.45 7.18
CA THR A 187 -2.04 -12.77 6.54
C THR A 187 -0.63 -13.23 6.15
N ALA A 188 -0.50 -14.48 5.71
CA ALA A 188 0.71 -14.95 5.05
C ALA A 188 0.39 -15.45 3.63
N LEU A 189 1.34 -15.31 2.70
CA LEU A 189 1.26 -15.94 1.39
C LEU A 189 1.45 -17.46 1.55
N ARG A 190 0.45 -18.26 1.20
CA ARG A 190 0.40 -19.70 1.49
C ARG A 190 0.58 -20.56 0.25
N ALA A 191 0.20 -20.07 -0.92
CA ALA A 191 0.39 -20.78 -2.16
C ALA A 191 0.51 -19.79 -3.33
N VAL A 192 1.34 -20.18 -4.29
CA VAL A 192 1.47 -19.51 -5.59
C VAL A 192 1.31 -20.57 -6.67
N ASN A 193 0.45 -20.28 -7.65
CA ASN A 193 0.35 -21.06 -8.87
C ASN A 193 0.66 -20.13 -10.05
N THR A 194 1.48 -20.59 -10.99
CA THR A 194 1.91 -19.84 -12.18
C THR A 194 1.47 -20.50 -13.49
N SER A 195 0.65 -21.54 -13.44
CA SER A 195 0.29 -22.34 -14.62
C SER A 195 -0.53 -21.60 -15.68
N CYS A 196 -1.00 -20.38 -15.44
CA CYS A 196 -1.71 -19.59 -16.46
C CYS A 196 -0.81 -18.87 -17.46
N THR A 197 0.51 -18.88 -17.25
CA THR A 197 1.48 -18.20 -18.11
C THR A 197 2.52 -19.18 -18.61
N PRO A 198 3.00 -19.05 -19.87
CA PRO A 198 4.11 -19.86 -20.36
C PRO A 198 5.41 -19.62 -19.58
N ASN A 199 5.57 -18.44 -18.98
CA ASN A 199 6.77 -18.09 -18.23
C ASN A 199 6.42 -17.80 -16.75
N PRO A 200 6.80 -18.68 -15.81
CA PRO A 200 6.42 -18.53 -14.41
C PRO A 200 7.02 -17.28 -13.75
N ALA A 201 8.10 -16.70 -14.31
CA ALA A 201 8.67 -15.45 -13.79
C ALA A 201 7.72 -14.26 -13.92
N THR A 202 6.71 -14.36 -14.79
CA THR A 202 5.78 -13.26 -15.10
C THR A 202 4.59 -13.19 -14.15
N TRP A 203 4.33 -14.20 -13.32
CA TRP A 203 3.33 -14.15 -12.25
C TRP A 203 4.02 -14.08 -10.89
N ARG A 204 3.71 -13.03 -10.11
CA ARG A 204 4.31 -12.82 -8.79
C ARG A 204 3.30 -12.40 -7.75
N CYS A 205 3.49 -12.91 -6.55
CA CYS A 205 2.68 -12.65 -5.37
C CYS A 205 3.56 -12.04 -4.29
N TYR A 206 3.33 -10.78 -3.91
CA TYR A 206 4.01 -10.18 -2.75
C TYR A 206 3.70 -11.01 -1.49
N PRO A 207 4.64 -11.17 -0.53
CA PRO A 207 6.00 -10.63 -0.48
C PRO A 207 7.05 -11.48 -1.21
N TYR A 208 6.63 -12.38 -2.10
CA TYR A 208 7.46 -13.28 -2.91
C TYR A 208 8.06 -14.47 -2.16
N SER A 209 7.76 -14.61 -0.87
CA SER A 209 8.07 -15.81 -0.07
C SER A 209 6.78 -16.51 0.36
N VAL A 210 6.71 -17.82 0.13
CA VAL A 210 5.60 -18.65 0.60
C VAL A 210 5.89 -19.07 2.04
N TYR A 211 4.87 -19.00 2.89
CA TYR A 211 4.91 -19.47 4.27
C TYR A 211 5.05 -20.99 4.30
N ASP A 212 6.03 -21.46 5.06
CA ASP A 212 6.23 -22.85 5.41
C ASP A 212 6.11 -23.03 6.93
N PRO A 213 5.10 -23.78 7.43
CA PRO A 213 4.96 -24.02 8.88
C PRO A 213 6.13 -24.81 9.48
N SER A 214 6.91 -25.52 8.67
CA SER A 214 8.09 -26.26 9.12
C SER A 214 9.35 -25.41 9.20
N ASP A 215 9.35 -24.23 8.58
CA ASP A 215 10.46 -23.27 8.61
C ASP A 215 9.99 -21.91 9.14
N SER A 216 10.25 -21.67 10.42
CA SER A 216 9.86 -20.44 11.12
C SER A 216 10.48 -19.17 10.54
N SER A 217 11.56 -19.27 9.76
CA SER A 217 12.17 -18.10 9.08
C SER A 217 11.27 -17.53 7.98
N THR A 218 10.36 -18.34 7.45
CA THR A 218 9.40 -17.91 6.42
C THR A 218 8.23 -17.12 6.99
N ALA A 219 8.02 -17.13 8.32
CA ALA A 219 6.86 -16.49 8.95
C ALA A 219 6.79 -14.97 8.66
N GLU A 220 7.88 -14.26 8.89
CA GLU A 220 7.94 -12.81 8.65
C GLU A 220 8.05 -12.51 7.15
N SER A 221 8.89 -13.24 6.42
CA SER A 221 9.13 -12.96 5.00
C SER A 221 7.94 -13.27 4.09
N SER A 222 6.97 -14.08 4.55
CA SER A 222 5.71 -14.37 3.84
C SER A 222 4.53 -13.51 4.28
N THR A 223 4.72 -12.64 5.28
CA THR A 223 3.64 -11.82 5.85
C THR A 223 3.16 -10.73 4.88
N ALA A 224 1.84 -10.65 4.72
CA ALA A 224 1.14 -9.65 3.93
C ALA A 224 0.06 -8.98 4.77
N THR A 225 0.11 -7.64 4.86
CA THR A 225 -0.87 -6.85 5.62
C THR A 225 -1.76 -6.06 4.67
N PHE A 226 -3.07 -6.27 4.78
CA PHE A 226 -4.07 -5.52 4.02
C PHE A 226 -4.79 -4.56 4.96
N ASN A 227 -4.82 -3.28 4.63
CA ASN A 227 -5.47 -2.26 5.46
C ASN A 227 -6.77 -1.83 4.78
N TRP A 228 -7.91 -2.21 5.35
CA TRP A 228 -9.24 -2.04 4.75
C TRP A 228 -10.20 -1.34 5.70
N ILE A 229 -11.20 -0.70 5.11
CA ILE A 229 -12.25 0.04 5.83
C ILE A 229 -13.57 -0.66 5.56
N LEU A 230 -14.29 -1.06 6.62
CA LEU A 230 -15.66 -1.56 6.56
C LEU A 230 -16.61 -0.46 6.98
N SER A 231 -17.59 -0.17 6.12
CA SER A 231 -18.60 0.86 6.34
C SER A 231 -19.99 0.26 6.14
N ASN A 232 -20.98 0.78 6.87
CA ASN A 232 -22.36 0.36 6.69
C ASN A 232 -23.07 1.19 5.61
N THR A 233 -24.02 0.55 4.94
CA THR A 233 -24.98 1.20 4.03
C THR A 233 -26.39 1.26 4.60
N SER A 234 -26.62 0.59 5.74
CA SER A 234 -27.88 0.52 6.47
C SER A 234 -27.63 0.49 7.98
N SER A 235 -28.66 0.75 8.78
CA SER A 235 -28.64 0.54 10.24
C SER A 235 -28.76 -0.94 10.63
N VAL A 236 -29.12 -1.81 9.69
CA VAL A 236 -29.25 -3.27 9.90
C VAL A 236 -28.25 -3.99 9.01
N TYR A 237 -27.28 -4.64 9.65
CA TYR A 237 -26.24 -5.43 8.99
C TYR A 237 -25.86 -6.63 9.88
N PRO A 238 -25.37 -7.73 9.28
CA PRO A 238 -24.89 -8.88 10.04
C PRO A 238 -23.66 -8.51 10.88
N THR A 239 -23.57 -9.12 12.06
CA THR A 239 -22.48 -9.02 13.03
C THR A 239 -22.01 -10.43 13.40
N ASN A 240 -21.01 -10.53 14.27
CA ASN A 240 -20.56 -11.80 14.86
C ASN A 240 -21.67 -12.55 15.63
N ASP A 241 -22.67 -11.83 16.15
CA ASP A 241 -23.79 -12.40 16.91
C ASP A 241 -25.00 -12.75 16.02
N THR A 242 -24.91 -12.52 14.71
CA THR A 242 -26.01 -12.80 13.78
C THR A 242 -26.18 -14.30 13.56
N THR A 243 -27.34 -14.82 13.94
CA THR A 243 -27.68 -16.25 13.86
C THR A 243 -28.46 -16.64 12.61
N VAL A 244 -28.83 -15.66 11.77
CA VAL A 244 -29.59 -15.89 10.53
C VAL A 244 -28.77 -16.78 9.60
N THR A 245 -29.37 -17.89 9.15
CA THR A 245 -28.78 -18.77 8.14
C THR A 245 -29.09 -18.26 6.74
N THR A 246 -28.18 -18.52 5.79
CA THR A 246 -28.26 -18.05 4.41
C THR A 246 -28.12 -19.22 3.43
N PRO A 247 -28.55 -19.05 2.17
CA PRO A 247 -28.14 -19.94 1.08
C PRO A 247 -26.62 -19.92 0.88
N ALA A 248 -26.09 -20.88 0.12
CA ALA A 248 -24.68 -20.94 -0.25
C ALA A 248 -24.19 -19.70 -1.04
N ALA A 249 -25.08 -19.07 -1.81
CA ALA A 249 -24.81 -17.82 -2.51
C ALA A 249 -24.73 -16.59 -1.57
N GLY A 250 -25.20 -16.72 -0.32
CA GLY A 250 -25.27 -15.63 0.65
C GLY A 250 -26.42 -14.65 0.42
N ILE A 251 -26.44 -13.60 1.25
CA ILE A 251 -27.35 -12.46 1.16
C ILE A 251 -26.54 -11.15 1.22
N PRO A 252 -27.06 -10.02 0.69
CA PRO A 252 -26.41 -8.72 0.87
C PRO A 252 -26.17 -8.41 2.36
N ALA A 253 -24.96 -8.03 2.71
CA ALA A 253 -24.61 -7.70 4.10
C ALA A 253 -25.02 -6.28 4.51
N ASN A 254 -25.43 -5.44 3.55
CA ASN A 254 -25.59 -3.99 3.72
C ASN A 254 -24.32 -3.30 4.26
N LEU A 255 -23.16 -3.86 3.93
CA LEU A 255 -21.84 -3.34 4.25
C LEU A 255 -21.04 -3.17 2.96
N THR A 256 -20.14 -2.20 2.97
CA THR A 256 -19.14 -1.99 1.92
C THR A 256 -17.74 -2.09 2.49
N ILE A 257 -16.80 -2.49 1.64
CA ILE A 257 -15.38 -2.54 1.96
C ILE A 257 -14.57 -1.70 0.98
N SER A 258 -13.58 -0.99 1.50
CA SER A 258 -12.66 -0.16 0.72
C SER A 258 -11.22 -0.49 1.08
N SER A 259 -10.34 -0.52 0.09
CA SER A 259 -8.90 -0.60 0.35
C SER A 259 -8.31 0.76 0.67
N THR A 260 -7.25 0.76 1.46
CA THR A 260 -6.37 1.92 1.59
C THR A 260 -5.10 1.72 0.76
N ASN A 261 -4.23 2.73 0.72
CA ASN A 261 -2.94 2.63 0.02
C ASN A 261 -2.16 1.42 0.54
N ASN A 262 -1.83 0.50 -0.36
CA ASN A 262 -1.15 -0.74 -0.02
C ASN A 262 -0.08 -1.09 -1.06
N PRO A 263 0.95 -1.85 -0.68
CA PRO A 263 2.05 -2.22 -1.58
C PRO A 263 1.66 -3.23 -2.67
N PHE A 264 0.43 -3.74 -2.64
CA PHE A 264 -0.06 -4.79 -3.54
C PHE A 264 -0.68 -4.22 -4.82
N SER A 265 -0.75 -2.89 -4.95
CA SER A 265 -1.48 -2.20 -6.04
C SER A 265 -2.95 -2.64 -6.15
N VAL A 266 -3.53 -3.17 -5.08
CA VAL A 266 -4.94 -3.58 -5.02
C VAL A 266 -5.74 -2.38 -4.54
N THR A 267 -6.38 -1.65 -5.45
CA THR A 267 -7.20 -0.48 -5.06
C THR A 267 -8.65 -0.72 -5.44
N PHE A 268 -9.54 -0.68 -4.45
CA PHE A 268 -10.99 -0.77 -4.61
C PHE A 268 -11.69 0.14 -3.60
N THR A 269 -12.92 0.55 -3.90
CA THR A 269 -13.67 1.49 -3.07
C THR A 269 -15.15 1.12 -3.11
N ASN A 270 -15.75 1.03 -1.92
CA ASN A 270 -17.15 0.75 -1.70
C ASN A 270 -17.64 -0.57 -2.35
N GLU A 271 -16.80 -1.61 -2.31
CA GLU A 271 -17.19 -2.94 -2.79
C GLU A 271 -18.23 -3.54 -1.85
N SER A 272 -19.32 -4.05 -2.41
CA SER A 272 -20.42 -4.61 -1.62
C SER A 272 -20.04 -5.96 -1.01
N LEU A 273 -20.39 -6.15 0.26
CA LEU A 273 -20.17 -7.41 0.96
C LEU A 273 -21.41 -8.31 0.92
N THR A 274 -21.17 -9.60 0.75
CA THR A 274 -22.17 -10.67 0.86
C THR A 274 -21.93 -11.43 2.15
N TYR A 275 -22.98 -11.58 2.97
CA TYR A 275 -22.95 -12.38 4.19
C TYR A 275 -23.33 -13.84 3.89
N ILE A 276 -22.53 -14.77 4.40
CA ILE A 276 -22.75 -16.20 4.26
C ILE A 276 -22.70 -16.85 5.64
N ASN A 277 -23.76 -17.57 6.00
CA ASN A 277 -23.88 -18.41 7.17
C ASN A 277 -24.74 -19.64 6.83
N GLU A 278 -24.14 -20.65 6.24
CA GLU A 278 -24.86 -21.81 5.69
C GLU A 278 -25.33 -22.77 6.79
N GLN A 279 -26.58 -23.23 6.71
CA GLN A 279 -27.11 -24.20 7.66
C GLN A 279 -26.47 -25.58 7.46
N GLY A 280 -26.00 -26.19 8.55
CA GLY A 280 -25.42 -27.54 8.53
C GLY A 280 -24.01 -27.62 7.93
N ASN A 281 -23.43 -26.48 7.55
CA ASN A 281 -22.04 -26.38 7.14
C ASN A 281 -21.16 -26.06 8.37
N ASN A 282 -20.03 -26.73 8.51
CA ASN A 282 -19.06 -26.47 9.59
C ASN A 282 -18.24 -25.19 9.38
N THR A 283 -18.50 -24.45 8.29
CA THR A 283 -17.79 -23.20 8.03
C THR A 283 -18.41 -22.03 8.77
N SER A 284 -17.56 -21.27 9.45
CA SER A 284 -17.97 -20.08 10.21
C SER A 284 -18.60 -19.01 9.32
N ALA A 285 -19.53 -18.26 9.90
CA ALA A 285 -20.14 -17.08 9.28
C ALA A 285 -19.06 -16.11 8.77
N ARG A 286 -19.27 -15.57 7.58
CA ARG A 286 -18.27 -14.78 6.86
C ARG A 286 -18.89 -13.72 5.96
N PHE A 287 -18.14 -12.65 5.75
CA PHE A 287 -18.36 -11.76 4.60
C PHE A 287 -17.47 -12.19 3.44
N THR A 288 -18.00 -12.07 2.23
CA THR A 288 -17.24 -12.25 1.00
C THR A 288 -17.46 -11.06 0.07
N PHE A 289 -16.42 -10.71 -0.70
CA PHE A 289 -16.51 -9.79 -1.82
C PHE A 289 -15.61 -10.28 -2.94
N SER A 290 -15.92 -9.88 -4.16
CA SER A 290 -15.16 -10.25 -5.36
C SER A 290 -15.29 -9.15 -6.39
N PHE A 291 -14.17 -8.81 -7.04
CA PHE A 291 -14.15 -7.85 -8.15
C PHE A 291 -13.04 -8.22 -9.15
N GLN A 292 -13.14 -7.68 -10.36
CA GLN A 292 -12.09 -7.81 -11.38
C GLN A 292 -11.12 -6.63 -11.29
N MET A 293 -9.84 -6.90 -11.48
CA MET A 293 -8.78 -5.91 -11.51
C MET A 293 -7.70 -6.27 -12.54
N HIS A 294 -6.94 -5.26 -12.94
CA HIS A 294 -5.70 -5.45 -13.67
C HIS A 294 -4.56 -5.69 -12.68
N LYS A 295 -3.70 -6.66 -12.97
CA LYS A 295 -2.48 -6.89 -12.20
C LYS A 295 -1.28 -6.67 -13.10
N SER A 296 -0.43 -5.71 -12.74
CA SER A 296 0.88 -5.54 -13.37
C SER A 296 1.96 -6.25 -12.57
N VAL A 297 2.90 -6.91 -13.25
CA VAL A 297 4.00 -7.65 -12.65
C VAL A 297 5.31 -7.26 -13.31
N ILE A 298 6.33 -6.98 -12.52
CA ILE A 298 7.72 -6.93 -12.99
C ILE A 298 8.27 -8.35 -12.84
N PRO A 299 8.65 -9.02 -13.94
CA PRO A 299 9.12 -10.41 -13.89
C PRO A 299 10.26 -10.63 -12.90
N SER A 300 10.34 -11.83 -12.31
CA SER A 300 11.40 -12.18 -11.35
C SER A 300 12.74 -12.50 -12.02
N ALA A 301 12.74 -12.71 -13.33
CA ALA A 301 13.90 -12.96 -14.16
C ALA A 301 13.76 -12.20 -15.49
N SER A 302 14.88 -11.97 -16.18
CA SER A 302 14.87 -11.42 -17.54
C SER A 302 14.10 -12.35 -18.47
N ILE A 303 13.16 -11.79 -19.24
CA ILE A 303 12.35 -12.52 -20.23
C ILE A 303 12.69 -12.12 -21.67
N THR A 304 13.68 -11.23 -21.85
CA THR A 304 14.17 -10.77 -23.15
C THR A 304 15.65 -11.10 -23.31
N SER A 305 16.10 -11.29 -24.55
CA SER A 305 17.50 -11.64 -24.84
C SER A 305 18.48 -10.48 -24.63
N ASN A 306 17.99 -9.25 -24.72
CA ASN A 306 18.75 -8.01 -24.50
C ASN A 306 18.81 -7.59 -23.01
N ASN A 307 18.17 -8.35 -22.11
CA ASN A 307 18.02 -7.98 -20.69
C ASN A 307 17.34 -6.63 -20.47
N ALA A 308 16.45 -6.22 -21.37
CA ALA A 308 15.57 -5.08 -21.16
C ALA A 308 14.67 -5.31 -19.93
N ALA A 309 14.44 -4.25 -19.16
CA ALA A 309 13.44 -4.28 -18.09
C ALA A 309 12.06 -4.48 -18.71
N THR A 310 11.19 -5.28 -18.10
CA THR A 310 9.88 -5.62 -18.65
C THR A 310 8.77 -5.47 -17.62
N GLN A 311 7.56 -5.20 -18.10
CA GLN A 311 6.35 -5.17 -17.30
C GLN A 311 5.24 -5.97 -17.99
N CYS A 312 4.67 -6.91 -17.25
CA CYS A 312 3.63 -7.82 -17.71
C CYS A 312 2.28 -7.44 -17.11
N TYR A 313 1.21 -7.64 -17.86
CA TYR A 313 -0.15 -7.26 -17.49
C TYR A 313 -1.11 -8.46 -17.58
N PHE A 314 -1.82 -8.73 -16.49
CA PHE A 314 -2.92 -9.69 -16.42
C PHE A 314 -4.22 -8.92 -16.30
N ASN A 315 -4.95 -8.81 -17.41
CA ASN A 315 -6.13 -7.95 -17.51
C ASN A 315 -7.42 -8.55 -16.93
N SER A 316 -7.41 -9.86 -16.67
CA SER A 316 -8.58 -10.61 -16.19
C SER A 316 -8.35 -11.19 -14.80
N THR A 317 -7.69 -10.44 -13.91
CA THR A 317 -7.43 -10.93 -12.55
C THR A 317 -8.66 -10.73 -11.68
N THR A 318 -9.14 -11.80 -11.05
CA THR A 318 -10.19 -11.75 -10.03
C THR A 318 -9.56 -11.67 -8.64
N PHE A 319 -10.00 -10.70 -7.85
CA PHE A 319 -9.66 -10.57 -6.45
C PHE A 319 -10.85 -11.01 -5.59
N VAL A 320 -10.63 -11.93 -4.65
CA VAL A 320 -11.65 -12.42 -3.72
C VAL A 320 -11.14 -12.26 -2.29
N GLY A 321 -11.95 -11.66 -1.43
CA GLY A 321 -11.69 -11.59 0.01
C GLY A 321 -12.79 -12.26 0.80
N LYS A 322 -12.42 -13.03 1.83
CA LYS A 322 -13.35 -13.60 2.82
C LYS A 322 -12.91 -13.22 4.22
N LEU A 323 -13.83 -12.64 4.98
CA LEU A 323 -13.65 -12.18 6.34
C LEU A 323 -14.53 -13.01 7.27
N TYR A 324 -13.93 -13.87 8.08
CA TYR A 324 -14.70 -14.68 9.02
C TYR A 324 -15.07 -13.87 10.26
N LEU A 325 -16.21 -14.19 10.88
CA LEU A 325 -16.73 -13.47 12.04
C LEU A 325 -16.57 -14.21 13.37
N THR A 326 -16.23 -15.50 13.31
CA THR A 326 -16.09 -16.33 14.51
C THR A 326 -14.92 -17.31 14.46
N ALA A 327 -14.46 -17.69 13.25
CA ALA A 327 -13.29 -18.56 13.11
C ALA A 327 -12.02 -17.84 13.60
N GLN A 328 -11.24 -18.51 14.45
CA GLN A 328 -9.98 -17.97 14.95
C GLN A 328 -8.88 -18.03 13.88
N GLY A 329 -8.04 -16.99 13.81
CA GLY A 329 -6.78 -17.03 13.06
C GLY A 329 -5.72 -17.80 13.85
N SER A 330 -4.82 -18.53 13.17
CA SER A 330 -3.74 -19.29 13.81
C SER A 330 -2.31 -18.82 13.47
N SER A 331 -2.11 -17.87 12.53
CA SER A 331 -0.78 -17.32 12.19
C SER A 331 -0.81 -16.19 11.15
N PRO A 332 0.25 -15.38 10.96
CA PRO A 332 1.42 -15.24 11.82
C PRO A 332 1.15 -14.29 13.01
N ALA A 333 1.74 -14.64 14.14
CA ALA A 333 1.67 -13.88 15.38
C ALA A 333 2.78 -12.83 15.48
N SER A 334 3.02 -12.02 14.45
CA SER A 334 3.76 -10.77 14.66
C SER A 334 2.77 -9.71 15.15
N ASN A 335 2.76 -9.49 16.46
CA ASN A 335 2.27 -8.22 17.00
C ASN A 335 3.23 -7.14 16.49
N PRO A 336 2.80 -6.16 15.66
CA PRO A 336 3.57 -4.94 15.56
C PRO A 336 3.52 -4.32 16.94
N LYS A 337 4.63 -4.40 17.70
CA LYS A 337 4.87 -3.44 18.77
C LYS A 337 4.66 -2.08 18.16
N GLY A 338 3.67 -1.35 18.69
CA GLY A 338 3.30 -0.03 18.22
C GLY A 338 4.54 0.84 18.05
N SER A 339 4.72 1.35 16.84
CA SER A 339 5.54 2.51 16.59
C SER A 339 4.58 3.66 16.30
N ASP A 340 4.42 4.51 17.30
CA ASP A 340 4.13 5.94 17.24
C ASP A 340 3.34 6.50 16.04
N GLY A 341 2.15 7.03 16.37
CA GLY A 341 1.83 8.40 15.97
C GLY A 341 1.21 8.64 14.60
N GLY A 342 0.30 7.78 14.14
CA GLY A 342 -0.59 8.09 13.03
C GLY A 342 -1.63 6.99 12.83
N GLU A 343 -2.91 7.33 13.06
CA GLU A 343 -4.13 6.50 12.83
C GLU A 343 -3.88 5.00 12.63
N ALA A 344 -3.66 4.29 13.75
CA ALA A 344 -3.37 2.85 13.72
C ALA A 344 -4.65 2.05 13.47
N TYR A 345 -4.75 1.43 12.29
CA TYR A 345 -5.78 0.45 11.95
C TYR A 345 -5.86 -0.64 13.03
N SER A 346 -7.08 -1.01 13.43
CA SER A 346 -7.28 -2.07 14.43
C SER A 346 -7.00 -3.44 13.82
N ARG A 347 -6.40 -4.38 14.56
CA ARG A 347 -6.18 -5.72 14.01
C ARG A 347 -7.51 -6.43 13.79
N TRP A 348 -7.70 -7.06 12.61
CA TRP A 348 -8.84 -7.94 12.39
C TRP A 348 -8.72 -9.19 13.29
N PRO A 349 -9.74 -9.49 14.12
CA PRO A 349 -9.60 -10.50 15.18
C PRO A 349 -9.77 -11.95 14.72
N TYR A 350 -10.31 -12.19 13.52
CA TYR A 350 -10.72 -13.53 13.07
C TYR A 350 -9.91 -14.02 11.86
N ALA A 351 -10.26 -15.20 11.37
CA ALA A 351 -9.71 -15.77 10.16
C ALA A 351 -10.00 -14.89 8.93
N VAL A 352 -9.07 -14.88 7.98
CA VAL A 352 -9.12 -14.13 6.73
C VAL A 352 -8.57 -14.99 5.60
N GLU A 353 -9.25 -14.98 4.46
CA GLU A 353 -8.72 -15.49 3.19
C GLU A 353 -8.73 -14.38 2.15
N ILE A 354 -7.64 -14.28 1.40
CA ILE A 354 -7.52 -13.37 0.28
C ILE A 354 -6.93 -14.13 -0.89
N GLN A 355 -7.53 -13.99 -2.06
CA GLN A 355 -7.13 -14.69 -3.25
C GLN A 355 -7.06 -13.73 -4.44
N GLN A 356 -5.95 -13.81 -5.18
CA GLN A 356 -5.86 -13.27 -6.54
C GLN A 356 -5.77 -14.43 -7.50
N SER A 357 -6.56 -14.42 -8.56
CA SER A 357 -6.41 -15.41 -9.61
C SER A 357 -6.63 -14.82 -10.99
N SER A 358 -5.86 -15.31 -11.96
CA SER A 358 -6.03 -14.95 -13.38
C SER A 358 -6.16 -16.24 -14.19
N PRO A 359 -7.12 -16.33 -15.12
CA PRO A 359 -7.15 -17.43 -16.08
C PRO A 359 -5.93 -17.34 -17.01
N GLY A 360 -5.58 -18.47 -17.61
CA GLY A 360 -4.71 -18.48 -18.80
C GLY A 360 -5.46 -18.02 -20.04
N GLY A 361 -4.82 -18.19 -21.18
CA GLY A 361 -5.40 -17.91 -22.48
C GLY A 361 -4.43 -17.21 -23.42
N GLN A 362 -4.94 -16.86 -24.58
CA GLN A 362 -4.20 -16.08 -25.56
C GLN A 362 -3.83 -14.71 -24.99
N ASP A 363 -2.59 -14.27 -25.24
CA ASP A 363 -2.05 -12.99 -24.78
C ASP A 363 -2.03 -12.82 -23.24
N VAL A 364 -1.96 -13.93 -22.49
CA VAL A 364 -1.85 -13.93 -21.03
C VAL A 364 -0.47 -14.42 -20.55
N PRO A 365 0.32 -13.55 -19.88
CA PRO A 365 0.18 -12.09 -19.83
C PRO A 365 0.68 -11.42 -21.12
N THR A 366 0.24 -10.20 -21.35
CA THR A 366 0.88 -9.30 -22.32
C THR A 366 2.03 -8.59 -21.62
N CYS A 367 3.24 -8.68 -22.18
CA CYS A 367 4.43 -8.07 -21.60
C CYS A 367 5.04 -7.06 -22.55
N TYR A 368 5.53 -5.95 -22.00
CA TYR A 368 6.20 -4.90 -22.76
C TYR A 368 7.58 -4.65 -22.17
N GLU A 369 8.53 -4.31 -23.04
CA GLU A 369 9.78 -3.71 -22.61
C GLU A 369 9.51 -2.35 -21.96
N THR A 370 10.34 -1.97 -21.01
CA THR A 370 10.27 -0.70 -20.30
C THR A 370 11.60 0.03 -20.44
N LEU A 371 11.57 1.19 -21.09
CA LEU A 371 12.74 2.02 -21.37
C LEU A 371 12.53 3.37 -20.68
N ASN A 372 13.37 3.71 -19.72
CA ASN A 372 13.26 4.94 -18.92
C ASN A 372 11.86 5.12 -18.28
N GLY A 373 11.21 4.02 -17.89
CA GLY A 373 9.88 4.02 -17.28
C GLY A 373 8.71 4.21 -18.26
N GLN A 374 8.97 4.23 -19.57
CA GLN A 374 7.94 4.21 -20.61
C GLN A 374 7.78 2.79 -21.16
N LEU A 375 6.55 2.42 -21.54
CA LEU A 375 6.28 1.18 -22.26
C LEU A 375 6.85 1.27 -23.68
N GLY A 376 7.64 0.28 -24.06
CA GLY A 376 8.21 0.11 -25.38
C GLY A 376 7.53 -1.02 -26.14
N ASP A 377 8.32 -1.79 -26.87
CA ASP A 377 7.83 -2.88 -27.72
C ASP A 377 7.28 -4.06 -26.90
N GLU A 378 6.33 -4.76 -27.50
CA GLU A 378 5.75 -5.97 -26.92
C GLU A 378 6.75 -7.15 -26.99
N VAL A 379 6.83 -7.91 -25.91
CA VAL A 379 7.66 -9.11 -25.83
C VAL A 379 6.89 -10.29 -26.42
N LEU A 380 7.17 -10.61 -27.69
CA LEU A 380 6.48 -11.68 -28.42
C LEU A 380 7.03 -13.10 -28.13
N THR A 381 8.07 -13.22 -27.32
CA THR A 381 8.82 -14.48 -27.12
C THR A 381 8.54 -15.17 -25.79
N LEU A 382 7.36 -14.99 -25.19
CA LEU A 382 7.03 -15.60 -23.90
C LEU A 382 6.84 -17.12 -23.93
N GLY A 383 6.45 -17.67 -25.09
CA GLY A 383 6.11 -19.09 -25.28
C GLY A 383 4.64 -19.27 -25.66
N ASP A 384 4.19 -20.53 -25.74
CA ASP A 384 2.84 -20.88 -26.16
C ASP A 384 1.80 -20.53 -25.08
N ALA A 385 0.67 -19.96 -25.52
CA ALA A 385 -0.46 -19.63 -24.66
C ALA A 385 -0.90 -20.85 -23.82
N GLN A 386 -1.18 -20.62 -22.54
CA GLN A 386 -1.72 -21.65 -21.67
C GLN A 386 -3.24 -21.77 -21.86
N PRO A 387 -3.85 -22.95 -21.64
CA PRO A 387 -5.29 -23.12 -21.77
C PRO A 387 -6.08 -22.19 -20.84
N ASP A 388 -7.27 -21.75 -21.24
CA ASP A 388 -8.16 -20.92 -20.40
C ASP A 388 -8.58 -21.61 -19.09
N THR A 389 -8.45 -22.94 -19.02
CA THR A 389 -8.69 -23.75 -17.81
C THR A 389 -7.54 -23.71 -16.80
N SER A 390 -6.36 -23.24 -17.21
CA SER A 390 -5.23 -23.02 -16.32
C SER A 390 -5.41 -21.72 -15.53
N GLN A 391 -4.85 -21.65 -14.33
CA GLN A 391 -5.06 -20.52 -13.43
C GLN A 391 -3.80 -20.18 -12.65
N CYS A 392 -3.43 -18.90 -12.65
CA CYS A 392 -2.45 -18.39 -11.71
C CYS A 392 -3.15 -18.01 -10.41
N LEU A 393 -2.44 -18.16 -9.30
CA LEU A 393 -3.00 -18.00 -7.96
C LEU A 393 -1.99 -17.27 -7.08
N CYS A 394 -2.48 -16.32 -6.29
CA CYS A 394 -1.86 -15.88 -5.04
C CYS A 394 -2.88 -16.16 -3.93
N SER A 395 -2.56 -17.08 -3.01
CA SER A 395 -3.45 -17.41 -1.88
C SER A 395 -2.83 -16.92 -0.58
N TYR A 396 -3.57 -16.08 0.13
CA TYR A 396 -3.20 -15.52 1.43
C TYR A 396 -4.19 -15.98 2.48
N ARG A 397 -3.70 -16.45 3.62
CA ARG A 397 -4.55 -16.72 4.78
C ARG A 397 -3.81 -16.56 6.09
N ASN A 398 -4.53 -16.31 7.17
CA ASN A 398 -3.97 -16.14 8.52
C ASN A 398 -4.25 -17.34 9.44
N TYR A 399 -4.49 -18.50 8.85
CA TYR A 399 -4.80 -19.72 9.59
C TYR A 399 -4.39 -20.96 8.80
N GLY A 400 -4.45 -22.10 9.46
CA GLY A 400 -4.42 -23.43 8.85
C GLY A 400 -3.44 -24.37 9.53
#